data_AF-A0A941UQP1-F1
#
_entry.id   AF-A0A941UQP1-F1
#
_cell.length_a   1.000
_cell.length_b   1.000
_cell.length_c   1.000
_cell.angle_alpha   90.00
_cell.angle_beta   90.00
_cell.angle_gamma   90.00
#
_symmetry.space_group_name_H-M   'P 1'
#
loop_
_entity.id
_entity.type
_entity.pdbx_description
1 polymer ?
#
loop_
_entity_poly.entity_id
_entity_poly.type
_entity_poly.pdbx_seq_one_letter_code
_entity_poly.pdbx_strand_id
1 'polypeptide(L)'
;SENVIGYPYALSFLLRHPLDGNRALEYEWINSFQTHPTNELLEELVIFRYRQRFWRDWLFLEIAPQYRFPRDRSFEATPGILFRIEMVFGDIPALF
;
A
#
# COMPACT_ATOMS: atom_id res chain seq x y z
N SER A 1 6.84 28.82 23.85
CA SER A 1 7.61 27.95 22.94
C SER A 1 6.98 28.08 21.57
N GLU A 2 7.78 28.36 20.53
CA GLU A 2 7.27 28.38 19.16
C GLU A 2 6.75 26.98 18.80
N ASN A 3 5.57 26.93 18.20
CA ASN A 3 4.93 25.70 17.75
C ASN A 3 5.59 25.29 16.43
N VAL A 4 6.75 24.64 16.49
CA VAL A 4 7.46 24.19 15.28
C VAL A 4 6.69 23.00 14.69
N ILE A 5 6.11 23.21 13.52
CA ILE A 5 5.32 22.20 12.82
C ILE A 5 6.28 21.27 12.07
N GLY A 6 6.21 19.97 12.36
CA GLY A 6 6.92 18.94 11.58
C GLY A 6 6.24 18.67 10.25
N TYR A 7 7.01 18.19 9.27
CA TYR A 7 6.51 17.78 7.97
C TYR A 7 6.43 16.25 7.89
N PRO A 8 5.27 15.67 7.52
CA PRO A 8 5.18 14.24 7.25
C PRO A 8 5.79 13.91 5.88
N TYR A 9 6.49 12.80 5.78
CA TYR A 9 6.93 12.25 4.50
C TYR A 9 6.95 10.72 4.54
N ALA A 10 6.95 10.07 3.38
CA ALA A 10 7.03 8.62 3.29
C ALA A 10 7.95 8.16 2.16
N LEU A 11 8.57 7.00 2.36
CA LEU A 11 9.27 6.24 1.33
C LEU A 11 8.42 5.01 1.00
N SER A 12 8.02 4.84 -0.26
CA SER A 12 7.30 3.65 -0.72
C SER A 12 8.15 2.90 -1.75
N PHE A 13 8.35 1.61 -1.48
CA PHE A 13 8.99 0.67 -2.40
C PHE A 13 7.93 -0.29 -2.89
N LEU A 14 7.71 -0.32 -4.21
CA LEU A 14 6.73 -1.18 -4.84
C LEU A 14 7.41 -2.10 -5.86
N LEU A 15 7.13 -3.39 -5.74
CA LEU A 15 7.49 -4.40 -6.73
C LEU A 15 6.23 -5.06 -7.26
N ARG A 16 6.02 -4.95 -8.57
CA ARG A 16 4.95 -5.68 -9.28
C ARG A 16 5.54 -6.90 -9.99
N HIS A 17 4.86 -8.03 -9.86
CA HIS A 17 5.17 -9.28 -10.53
C HIS A 17 3.92 -9.78 -11.27
N PRO A 18 3.82 -9.55 -12.59
CA PRO A 18 2.78 -10.16 -13.42
C PRO A 18 2.91 -11.67 -13.38
N LEU A 19 1.83 -12.38 -13.08
CA LEU A 19 1.79 -13.84 -13.12
C LEU A 19 1.34 -14.32 -14.51
N ASP A 20 0.38 -13.62 -15.11
CA ASP A 20 -0.10 -13.78 -16.47
C ASP A 20 -0.85 -12.51 -16.92
N GLY A 21 -1.53 -12.55 -18.07
CA GLY A 21 -2.30 -11.42 -18.62
C GLY A 21 -3.57 -11.03 -17.85
N ASN A 22 -3.89 -11.69 -16.73
CA ASN A 22 -5.07 -11.42 -15.91
C ASN A 22 -4.74 -11.26 -14.41
N ARG A 23 -3.54 -11.62 -13.97
CA ARG A 23 -3.17 -11.73 -12.56
C ARG A 23 -1.81 -11.10 -12.29
N ALA A 24 -1.72 -10.37 -11.19
CA ALA A 24 -0.46 -9.81 -10.71
C ALA A 24 -0.35 -9.92 -9.19
N LEU A 25 0.89 -10.04 -8.72
CA LEU A 25 1.25 -9.83 -7.32
C LEU A 25 1.95 -8.48 -7.19
N GLU A 26 1.65 -7.76 -6.11
CA GLU A 26 2.40 -6.58 -5.71
C GLU A 26 2.87 -6.72 -4.26
N TYR A 27 4.09 -6.25 -4.03
CA TYR A 27 4.68 -6.14 -2.71
C TYR A 27 4.98 -4.67 -2.49
N GLU A 28 4.47 -4.11 -1.40
CA GLU A 28 4.66 -2.72 -1.06
C GLU A 28 5.20 -2.60 0.35
N TRP A 29 6.27 -1.81 0.51
CA TRP A 29 6.81 -1.46 1.82
C TRP A 29 6.88 0.06 1.94
N ILE A 30 6.14 0.59 2.89
CA ILE A 30 5.98 2.02 3.13
C ILE A 30 6.56 2.35 4.50
N ASN A 31 7.43 3.34 4.54
CA ASN A 31 8.00 3.89 5.76
C ASN A 31 7.53 5.35 5.89
N SER A 32 6.75 5.65 6.93
CA SER A 32 6.22 7.00 7.18
C SER A 32 7.02 7.69 8.28
N PHE A 33 7.32 8.98 8.13
CA PHE A 33 8.18 9.74 9.03
C PHE A 33 7.59 11.12 9.35
N GLN A 34 8.06 11.74 10.44
CA GLN A 34 7.90 13.18 10.70
C GLN A 34 9.22 13.85 11.05
N THR A 35 9.39 15.12 10.66
CA THR A 35 10.66 15.84 10.83
C THR A 35 10.86 16.53 12.18
N HIS A 36 9.81 16.71 12.98
CA HIS A 36 9.86 17.42 14.27
C HIS A 36 9.33 16.51 15.39
N PRO A 37 9.95 16.50 16.60
CA PRO A 37 11.08 17.33 17.05
C PRO A 37 12.44 16.96 16.45
N THR A 38 12.59 15.71 16.04
CA THR A 38 13.69 15.19 15.23
C THR A 38 13.11 14.23 14.21
N ASN A 39 13.86 13.94 13.16
CA ASN A 39 13.41 12.98 12.17
C ASN A 39 13.13 11.61 12.80
N GLU A 40 11.89 11.15 12.75
CA GLU A 40 11.49 9.90 13.36
C GLU A 40 10.52 9.10 12.48
N LEU A 41 10.71 7.78 12.48
CA LEU A 41 9.85 6.82 11.80
C LEU A 41 8.54 6.66 12.59
N LEU A 42 7.42 7.01 12.00
CA LEU A 42 6.08 6.89 12.60
C LEU A 42 5.46 5.51 12.40
N GLU A 43 5.64 4.92 11.23
CA GLU A 43 4.99 3.66 10.89
C GLU A 43 5.74 2.95 9.76
N GLU A 44 5.86 1.63 9.89
CA GLU A 44 6.14 0.75 8.76
C GLU A 44 4.86 0.03 8.34
N LEU A 45 4.63 -0.06 7.04
CA LEU A 45 3.49 -0.76 6.46
C LEU A 45 3.99 -1.69 5.36
N VAL A 46 3.73 -2.99 5.52
CA VAL A 46 4.00 -4.00 4.50
C VAL A 46 2.66 -4.49 3.96
N ILE A 47 2.50 -4.46 2.63
CA ILE A 47 1.30 -4.91 1.94
C ILE A 47 1.70 -5.97 0.92
N PHE A 48 0.98 -7.09 0.94
CA PHE A 48 1.00 -8.07 -0.13
C PHE A 48 -0.32 -7.99 -0.86
N ARG A 49 -0.31 -7.84 -2.18
CA ARG A 49 -1.52 -7.62 -2.97
C ARG A 49 -1.62 -8.67 -4.07
N TYR A 50 -2.71 -9.42 -4.07
CA TYR A 50 -3.12 -10.23 -5.20
C TYR A 50 -4.22 -9.51 -5.96
N ARG A 51 -3.98 -9.20 -7.23
CA ARG A 51 -4.95 -8.57 -8.11
C ARG A 51 -5.27 -9.50 -9.28
N GLN A 52 -6.57 -9.68 -9.54
CA GLN A 52 -7.07 -10.50 -10.63
C GLN A 52 -8.19 -9.80 -11.38
N ARG A 53 -8.10 -9.80 -12.71
CA ARG A 53 -9.24 -9.56 -13.59
C ARG A 53 -10.03 -10.84 -13.74
N PHE A 54 -11.18 -10.90 -13.06
CA PHE A 54 -11.84 -12.17 -12.76
C PHE A 54 -13.05 -12.50 -13.63
N TRP A 55 -13.60 -11.52 -14.36
CA TRP A 55 -14.77 -11.76 -15.21
C TRP A 55 -14.76 -11.02 -16.54
N ARG A 56 -14.71 -9.68 -16.51
CA ARG A 56 -14.67 -8.84 -17.71
C ARG A 56 -13.42 -7.98 -17.70
N ASP A 57 -13.08 -7.44 -18.86
CA ASP A 57 -11.82 -6.70 -19.01
C ASP A 57 -11.72 -5.45 -18.13
N TRP A 58 -12.87 -4.94 -17.70
CA TRP A 58 -13.05 -3.78 -16.85
C TRP A 58 -13.22 -4.11 -15.36
N LEU A 59 -13.27 -5.38 -14.97
CA LEU A 59 -13.63 -5.79 -13.61
C LEU A 59 -12.48 -6.51 -12.90
N PHE A 60 -12.04 -5.93 -11.79
CA PHE A 60 -10.91 -6.41 -11.01
C PHE A 60 -11.31 -6.71 -9.58
N LEU A 61 -10.74 -7.78 -9.05
CA LEU A 61 -10.80 -8.17 -7.65
C LEU A 61 -9.39 -8.10 -7.09
N GLU A 62 -9.28 -7.61 -5.86
CA GLU A 62 -8.04 -7.53 -5.13
C GLU A 62 -8.22 -7.99 -3.69
N ILE A 63 -7.23 -8.75 -3.22
CA ILE A 63 -7.07 -9.13 -1.82
C ILE A 63 -5.69 -8.65 -1.39
N ALA A 64 -5.64 -7.80 -0.37
CA ALA A 64 -4.40 -7.22 0.13
C ALA A 64 -4.23 -7.40 1.64
N PRO A 65 -3.65 -8.51 2.11
CA PRO A 65 -3.16 -8.62 3.47
C PRO A 65 -2.07 -7.59 3.74
N GLN A 66 -2.09 -7.01 4.94
CA GLN A 66 -1.15 -5.99 5.34
C GLN A 66 -0.77 -6.11 6.82
N TYR A 67 0.44 -5.68 7.14
CA TYR A 67 0.92 -5.52 8.51
C TYR A 67 1.35 -4.08 8.71
N ARG A 68 0.79 -3.43 9.72
CA ARG A 68 1.20 -2.11 10.18
C ARG A 68 2.01 -2.22 11.46
N PHE A 69 3.06 -1.44 11.58
CA PHE A 69 3.92 -1.36 12.75
C PHE A 69 3.99 0.12 13.18
N PRO A 70 2.99 0.62 13.91
CA PRO A 70 2.94 2.02 14.28
C PRO A 70 3.76 2.29 15.57
N ARG A 71 4.48 3.41 15.58
CA ARG A 71 5.34 3.82 16.71
C ARG A 71 4.56 4.01 18.01
N ASP A 72 3.34 4.55 17.94
CA ASP A 72 2.49 4.80 19.12
C ASP A 72 2.10 3.51 19.87
N ARG A 73 2.28 2.35 19.22
CA ARG A 73 2.15 1.01 19.81
C ARG A 73 3.49 0.29 19.91
N SER A 74 4.58 1.03 20.03
CA SER A 74 5.94 0.45 20.13
C SER A 74 6.26 -0.51 18.96
N PHE A 75 5.76 -0.21 17.76
CA PHE A 75 5.89 -1.06 16.58
C PHE A 75 5.28 -2.47 16.72
N GLU A 76 4.28 -2.64 17.58
CA GLU A 76 3.51 -3.88 17.65
C GLU A 76 2.74 -4.13 16.33
N ALA A 77 2.89 -5.34 15.79
CA ALA A 77 2.29 -5.72 14.52
C ALA A 77 0.75 -5.68 14.59
N THR A 78 0.15 -4.84 13.76
CA THR A 78 -1.30 -4.73 13.58
C THR A 78 -1.68 -5.31 12.21
N PRO A 79 -2.13 -6.58 12.14
CA PRO A 79 -2.52 -7.20 10.88
C PRO A 79 -3.84 -6.62 10.37
N GLY A 80 -4.00 -6.59 9.05
CA GLY A 80 -5.23 -6.21 8.37
C GLY A 80 -5.37 -6.92 7.03
N ILE A 81 -6.57 -6.89 6.47
CA ILE A 81 -6.83 -7.37 5.12
C ILE A 81 -7.80 -6.41 4.43
N LEU A 82 -7.43 -6.00 3.22
CA LEU A 82 -8.28 -5.19 2.36
C LEU A 82 -8.83 -6.06 1.22
N PHE A 83 -10.15 -5.99 1.03
CA PHE A 83 -10.82 -6.52 -0.15
C PHE A 83 -11.26 -5.34 -1.01
N ARG A 84 -10.91 -5.36 -2.30
CA ARG A 84 -11.32 -4.32 -3.25
C ARG A 84 -11.92 -4.96 -4.49
N ILE A 85 -13.05 -4.40 -4.91
CA ILE A 85 -13.64 -4.62 -6.23
C ILE A 85 -13.51 -3.30 -6.98
N GLU A 86 -12.92 -3.34 -8.17
CA GLU A 86 -12.67 -2.15 -8.98
C GLU A 86 -13.26 -2.33 -10.37
N MET A 87 -14.04 -1.32 -10.80
CA MET A 87 -14.61 -1.22 -12.14
C MET A 87 -13.92 -0.06 -12.86
N VAL A 88 -13.29 -0.33 -13.98
CA VAL A 88 -12.59 0.67 -14.80
C VAL A 88 -13.35 0.83 -16.11
N PHE A 89 -13.87 2.02 -16.40
CA PHE A 89 -14.60 2.29 -17.65
C PHE A 89 -13.79 3.22 -18.56
N GLY A 90 -13.88 3.01 -19.87
CA GLY A 90 -13.18 3.81 -20.88
C GLY A 90 -12.20 2.99 -21.70
N ASP A 91 -11.28 3.66 -22.39
CA ASP A 91 -10.17 3.00 -23.08
C ASP A 91 -9.16 2.54 -22.02
N ILE A 92 -9.21 1.25 -21.70
CA ILE A 92 -8.32 0.64 -20.72
C ILE A 92 -7.13 0.13 -21.53
N PRO A 93 -5.98 0.84 -21.57
CA PRO A 93 -4.80 0.26 -22.18
C PRO A 93 -4.50 -1.05 -21.47
N ALA A 94 -4.01 -2.04 -22.23
CA ALA A 94 -3.74 -3.40 -21.76
C ALA A 94 -2.53 -3.48 -20.80
N LEU A 95 -2.43 -2.54 -19.85
CA LEU A 95 -1.37 -2.46 -18.86
C LEU A 95 -1.78 -3.29 -17.64
N PHE A 96 -1.48 -4.58 -17.75
CA PHE A 96 -1.06 -5.38 -16.60
C PHE A 96 0.43 -5.18 -16.37
#